data_AF-A0A5C7XFC1-F1
#
_entry.id   AF-A0A5C7XFC1-F1
#
_cell.length_a   1.000
_cell.length_b   1.000
_cell.length_c   1.000
_cell.angle_alpha   90.00
_cell.angle_beta   90.00
_cell.angle_gamma   90.00
#
_symmetry.space_group_name_H-M   'P 1'
#
loop_
_entity.id
_entity.type
_entity.pdbx_description
1 polymer ?
#
loop_
_entity_poly.entity_id
_entity_poly.type
_entity_poly.pdbx_seq_one_letter_code
_entity_poly.pdbx_strand_id
1 'polypeptide(L)'
;MTTRGQSVAIAAAALALVLSAALALIAVHRLSGPAGAQVIEGPYARLLAESVNLGPARSESVHLTVSLQRNVEPVLLTSWARDRGLSVRWREGDDWATVEGSASAVAAAFGVPVRDYRIRAGVDAGRVFYASPQQPGVPPAARTEVSGVGRILSDTPALTRRPSLPRDVPGGGLTRA
;
A
#
# COMPACT_ATOMS: atom_id res chain seq x y z
N MET A 1 26.93 53.16 -17.30
CA MET A 1 27.46 52.20 -16.31
C MET A 1 26.29 51.69 -15.47
N THR A 2 25.41 50.87 -16.05
CA THR A 2 24.11 50.50 -15.42
C THR A 2 23.65 49.06 -15.73
N THR A 3 24.38 48.33 -16.58
CA THR A 3 23.92 47.04 -17.14
C THR A 3 24.13 45.84 -16.20
N ARG A 4 25.16 45.85 -15.35
CA ARG A 4 25.51 44.69 -14.49
C ARG A 4 24.55 44.46 -13.32
N GLY A 5 23.98 45.52 -12.73
CA GLY A 5 23.09 45.40 -11.57
C GLY A 5 21.71 44.84 -11.91
N GLN A 6 21.21 45.15 -13.11
CA GLN A 6 19.92 44.66 -13.58
C GLN A 6 19.96 43.17 -13.94
N SER A 7 21.04 42.69 -14.55
CA SER A 7 21.20 41.27 -14.90
C SER A 7 21.26 40.36 -13.67
N VAL A 8 21.87 40.81 -12.57
CA VAL A 8 21.95 40.04 -11.31
C VAL A 8 20.58 39.99 -10.63
N ALA A 9 19.83 41.10 -10.62
CA ALA A 9 18.49 41.14 -10.05
C ALA A 9 17.48 40.25 -10.81
N ILE A 10 17.56 40.24 -12.14
CA ILE A 10 16.72 39.39 -12.99
C ILE A 10 17.07 37.90 -12.80
N ALA A 11 18.36 37.56 -12.71
CA ALA A 11 18.80 36.20 -12.47
C ALA A 11 18.36 35.68 -11.09
N ALA A 12 18.44 36.52 -10.05
CA ALA A 12 17.98 36.18 -8.70
C ALA A 12 16.46 35.97 -8.64
N ALA A 13 15.69 36.82 -9.31
CA ALA A 13 14.23 36.70 -9.39
C ALA A 13 13.79 35.44 -10.16
N ALA A 14 14.47 35.10 -11.26
CA ALA A 14 14.21 33.89 -12.02
C ALA A 14 14.52 32.62 -11.21
N LEU A 15 15.64 32.62 -10.46
CA LEU A 15 16.01 31.49 -9.61
C LEU A 15 15.00 31.28 -8.46
N ALA A 16 14.55 32.38 -7.83
CA ALA A 16 13.51 32.31 -6.80
C ALA A 16 12.21 31.73 -7.35
N LEU A 17 11.79 32.13 -8.55
CA LEU A 17 10.58 31.60 -9.20
C LEU A 17 10.68 30.09 -9.49
N VAL A 18 11.83 29.63 -9.98
CA VAL A 18 12.08 28.20 -10.24
C VAL A 18 12.06 27.40 -8.95
N LEU A 19 12.68 27.91 -7.88
CA LEU A 19 12.66 27.26 -6.56
C LEU A 19 11.24 27.19 -5.98
N SER A 20 10.46 28.27 -6.09
CA SER A 20 9.06 28.29 -5.65
C SER A 20 8.20 27.31 -6.45
N ALA A 21 8.38 27.25 -7.78
CA ALA A 21 7.67 26.30 -8.63
C ALA A 21 8.04 24.84 -8.30
N ALA A 22 9.32 24.55 -8.09
CA ALA A 22 9.78 23.22 -7.68
C ALA A 22 9.21 22.83 -6.30
N LEU A 23 9.20 23.75 -5.34
CA LEU A 23 8.65 23.51 -4.01
C LEU A 23 7.13 23.30 -4.04
N ALA A 24 6.42 24.07 -4.86
CA ALA A 24 4.99 23.88 -5.11
C ALA A 24 4.70 22.53 -5.77
N LEU A 25 5.53 22.11 -6.74
CA LEU A 25 5.38 20.80 -7.40
C LEU A 25 5.60 19.65 -6.41
N ILE A 26 6.60 19.76 -5.53
CA ILE A 26 6.86 18.79 -4.45
C ILE A 26 5.68 18.77 -3.49
N ALA A 27 5.15 19.92 -3.08
CA ALA A 27 4.00 20.01 -2.18
C ALA A 27 2.73 19.39 -2.80
N VAL A 28 2.43 19.71 -4.06
CA VAL A 28 1.31 19.10 -4.80
C VAL A 28 1.50 17.59 -4.92
N HIS A 29 2.71 17.11 -5.18
CA HIS A 29 3.00 15.67 -5.22
C HIS A 29 2.81 15.00 -3.86
N ARG A 30 3.15 15.67 -2.75
CA ARG A 30 2.91 15.19 -1.37
C ARG A 30 1.42 15.16 -1.02
N LEU A 31 0.66 16.18 -1.40
CA LEU A 31 -0.80 16.23 -1.20
C LEU A 31 -1.56 15.27 -2.12
N SER A 32 -0.98 14.92 -3.27
CA SER A 32 -1.55 13.94 -4.21
C SER A 32 -1.18 12.48 -3.89
N GLY A 33 -0.50 12.25 -2.75
CA GLY A 33 -0.37 10.90 -2.19
C GLY A 33 -1.77 10.31 -1.94
N PRO A 34 -1.92 8.98 -1.92
CA PRO A 34 -3.23 8.36 -1.73
C PRO A 34 -3.90 8.91 -0.47
N ALA A 35 -5.12 9.41 -0.62
CA ALA A 35 -5.88 9.97 0.48
C ALA A 35 -6.08 8.90 1.57
N GLY A 36 -5.55 9.16 2.77
CA GLY A 36 -5.90 8.43 3.98
C GLY A 36 -4.99 7.28 4.40
N ALA A 37 -3.68 7.51 4.53
CA ALA A 37 -2.81 6.63 5.33
C ALA A 37 -3.20 6.70 6.82
N GLN A 38 -4.23 5.96 7.20
CA GLN A 38 -4.74 5.89 8.57
C GLN A 38 -4.04 4.79 9.35
N VAL A 39 -3.71 5.02 10.61
CA VAL A 39 -3.17 3.96 11.48
C VAL A 39 -4.24 2.89 11.68
N ILE A 40 -3.88 1.63 11.47
CA ILE A 40 -4.80 0.50 11.66
C ILE A 40 -4.86 0.17 13.14
N GLU A 41 -6.06 0.22 13.73
CA GLU A 41 -6.32 -0.09 15.13
C GLU A 41 -6.73 -1.58 15.36
N GLY A 42 -7.04 -1.94 16.61
CA GLY A 42 -7.65 -3.24 16.96
C GLY A 42 -6.67 -4.42 17.03
N PRO A 43 -7.12 -5.66 16.75
CA PRO A 43 -6.28 -6.87 16.87
C PRO A 43 -4.99 -6.81 16.03
N TYR A 44 -5.04 -6.12 14.89
CA TYR A 44 -3.86 -5.90 14.05
C TYR A 44 -2.84 -4.98 14.73
N ALA A 45 -3.27 -3.85 15.29
CA ALA A 45 -2.40 -2.97 16.07
C ALA A 45 -1.76 -3.72 17.24
N ARG A 46 -2.54 -4.58 17.92
CA ARG A 46 -2.04 -5.42 19.01
C ARG A 46 -0.96 -6.39 18.52
N LEU A 47 -1.17 -7.09 17.41
CA LEU A 47 -0.16 -7.96 16.80
C LEU A 47 1.16 -7.19 16.54
N LEU A 48 1.08 -5.99 15.99
CA LEU A 48 2.26 -5.16 15.73
C LEU A 48 2.94 -4.70 17.02
N ALA A 49 2.17 -4.28 18.03
CA ALA A 49 2.70 -3.87 19.34
C ALA A 49 3.31 -5.04 20.15
N GLU A 50 2.80 -6.25 19.95
CA GLU A 50 3.35 -7.48 20.53
C GLU A 50 4.58 -8.00 19.77
N SER A 51 4.91 -7.40 18.63
CA SER A 51 6.08 -7.74 17.81
C SER A 51 7.20 -6.71 17.95
N VAL A 52 8.43 -7.10 17.61
CA VAL A 52 9.57 -6.19 17.49
C VAL A 52 9.62 -5.65 16.07
N ASN A 53 9.53 -4.34 15.90
CA ASN A 53 9.78 -3.70 14.60
C ASN A 53 11.28 -3.77 14.26
N LEU A 54 11.61 -4.45 13.16
CA LEU A 54 12.98 -4.65 12.68
C LEU A 54 13.43 -3.55 11.69
N GLY A 55 12.56 -2.60 11.36
CA GLY A 55 12.83 -1.54 10.40
C GLY A 55 12.13 -1.76 9.05
N PRO A 56 12.58 -1.04 7.99
CA PRO A 56 12.02 -1.20 6.64
C PRO A 56 12.10 -2.64 6.15
N ALA A 57 11.00 -3.12 5.57
CA ALA A 57 10.96 -4.47 5.00
C ALA A 57 11.90 -4.59 3.79
N ARG A 58 12.51 -5.76 3.64
CA ARG A 58 13.46 -6.06 2.54
C ARG A 58 12.94 -7.10 1.55
N SER A 59 11.66 -7.48 1.64
CA SER A 59 11.08 -8.45 0.72
C SER A 59 11.07 -7.91 -0.70
N GLU A 60 11.60 -8.70 -1.64
CA GLU A 60 11.51 -8.43 -3.08
C GLU A 60 10.10 -8.62 -3.63
N SER A 61 9.23 -9.29 -2.86
CA SER A 61 7.84 -9.53 -3.23
C SER A 61 6.89 -9.28 -2.06
N VAL A 62 6.10 -8.22 -2.19
CA VAL A 62 4.97 -7.87 -1.33
C VAL A 62 3.72 -7.96 -2.17
N HIS A 63 2.69 -8.60 -1.63
CA HIS A 63 1.40 -8.75 -2.29
C HIS A 63 0.36 -7.91 -1.57
N LEU A 64 -0.47 -7.23 -2.34
CA LEU A 64 -1.57 -6.41 -1.84
C LEU A 64 -2.80 -6.65 -2.69
N THR A 65 -3.90 -7.03 -2.06
CA THR A 65 -5.20 -7.16 -2.73
C THR A 65 -5.87 -5.80 -2.85
N VAL A 66 -6.47 -5.53 -4.00
CA VAL A 66 -7.35 -4.38 -4.22
C VAL A 66 -8.73 -4.88 -4.66
N SER A 67 -9.78 -4.22 -4.19
CA SER A 67 -11.14 -4.45 -4.64
C SER A 67 -11.45 -3.52 -5.80
N LEU A 68 -12.08 -4.06 -6.84
CA LEU A 68 -12.51 -3.33 -8.01
C LEU A 68 -13.99 -2.91 -7.86
N GLN A 69 -14.38 -1.87 -8.58
CA GLN A 69 -15.78 -1.43 -8.65
C GLN A 69 -16.61 -2.32 -9.56
N ARG A 70 -15.96 -2.98 -10.53
CA ARG A 70 -16.59 -3.84 -11.53
C ARG A 70 -15.66 -5.01 -11.80
N ASN A 71 -16.23 -6.11 -12.26
CA ASN A 71 -15.53 -7.33 -12.67
C ASN A 71 -15.01 -7.24 -14.12
N VAL A 72 -14.35 -6.12 -14.45
CA VAL A 72 -13.74 -5.87 -15.76
C VAL A 72 -12.27 -5.53 -15.60
N GLU A 73 -11.50 -5.65 -16.67
CA GLU A 73 -10.05 -5.42 -16.63
C GLU A 73 -9.71 -4.02 -16.08
N PRO A 74 -8.85 -3.92 -15.04
CA PRO A 74 -8.53 -2.64 -14.40
C PRO A 74 -7.36 -1.95 -15.10
N VAL A 75 -7.65 -1.30 -16.23
CA VAL A 75 -6.66 -0.70 -17.13
C VAL A 75 -5.90 0.46 -16.45
N LEU A 76 -6.60 1.35 -15.75
CA LEU A 76 -5.99 2.49 -15.05
C LEU A 76 -5.12 2.03 -13.88
N LEU A 77 -5.58 1.04 -13.10
CA LEU A 77 -4.78 0.43 -12.05
C LEU A 77 -3.50 -0.20 -12.62
N THR A 78 -3.63 -0.96 -13.71
CA THR A 78 -2.50 -1.64 -14.37
C THR A 78 -1.47 -0.65 -14.88
N SER A 79 -1.91 0.44 -15.53
CA SER A 79 -1.02 1.53 -15.96
C SER A 79 -0.35 2.22 -14.77
N TRP A 80 -1.13 2.60 -13.76
CA TRP A 80 -0.62 3.30 -12.57
C TRP A 80 0.44 2.49 -11.81
N ALA A 81 0.22 1.18 -11.71
CA ALA A 81 1.14 0.24 -11.06
C ALA A 81 2.45 0.12 -11.84
N ARG A 82 2.36 -0.06 -13.16
CA ARG A 82 3.52 -0.17 -14.05
C ARG A 82 4.43 1.06 -13.95
N ASP A 83 3.86 2.26 -13.95
CA ASP A 83 4.62 3.52 -13.81
C ASP A 83 5.39 3.64 -12.49
N ARG A 84 5.05 2.80 -11.50
CA ARG A 84 5.66 2.76 -10.16
C ARG A 84 6.52 1.51 -9.93
N GLY A 85 6.79 0.73 -10.99
CA GLY A 85 7.54 -0.51 -10.89
C GLY A 85 6.78 -1.63 -10.16
N LEU A 86 5.45 -1.58 -10.16
CA LEU A 86 4.57 -2.61 -9.62
C LEU A 86 3.91 -3.38 -10.78
N SER A 87 3.47 -4.60 -10.49
CA SER A 87 2.66 -5.41 -11.41
C SER A 87 1.24 -5.60 -10.86
N VAL A 88 0.29 -5.84 -11.76
CA VAL A 88 -1.10 -6.16 -11.42
C VAL A 88 -1.42 -7.52 -12.00
N ARG A 89 -2.00 -8.39 -11.17
CA ARG A 89 -2.55 -9.68 -11.57
C ARG A 89 -4.04 -9.67 -11.31
N TRP A 90 -4.78 -9.82 -12.39
CA TRP A 90 -6.24 -9.89 -12.42
C TRP A 90 -6.64 -11.07 -13.30
N ARG A 91 -7.79 -11.68 -13.02
CA ARG A 91 -8.36 -12.74 -13.86
C ARG A 91 -9.74 -12.29 -14.33
N GLU A 92 -10.10 -12.70 -15.55
CA GLU A 92 -11.39 -12.34 -16.12
C GLU A 92 -12.55 -12.70 -15.20
N GLY A 93 -13.40 -11.71 -14.92
CA GLY A 93 -14.56 -11.85 -14.04
C GLY A 93 -14.29 -11.64 -12.55
N ASP A 94 -13.03 -11.47 -12.11
CA ASP A 94 -12.74 -11.13 -10.71
C ASP A 94 -13.11 -9.66 -10.42
N ASP A 95 -13.73 -9.40 -9.28
CA ASP A 95 -13.97 -8.05 -8.74
C ASP A 95 -12.82 -7.59 -7.81
N TRP A 96 -11.66 -8.22 -7.93
CA TRP A 96 -10.46 -7.92 -7.16
C TRP A 96 -9.21 -8.21 -8.00
N ALA A 97 -8.08 -7.61 -7.63
CA ALA A 97 -6.79 -7.87 -8.25
C ALA A 97 -5.69 -7.90 -7.18
N THR A 98 -4.54 -8.52 -7.50
CA THR A 98 -3.33 -8.44 -6.68
C THR A 98 -2.36 -7.45 -7.31
N VAL A 99 -1.87 -6.50 -6.52
CA VAL A 99 -0.74 -5.63 -6.85
C VAL A 99 0.50 -6.22 -6.18
N GLU A 100 1.59 -6.36 -6.95
CA GLU A 100 2.84 -6.97 -6.50
C GLU A 100 4.04 -6.06 -6.78
N GLY A 101 5.05 -6.12 -5.92
CA GLY A 101 6.32 -5.43 -6.11
C GLY A 101 7.24 -5.54 -4.89
N SER A 102 8.42 -4.93 -4.95
CA SER A 102 9.31 -4.88 -3.78
C SER A 102 8.70 -4.06 -2.65
N ALA A 103 9.09 -4.34 -1.41
CA ALA A 103 8.59 -3.62 -0.25
C ALA A 103 8.82 -2.11 -0.35
N SER A 104 9.95 -1.68 -0.93
CA SER A 104 10.26 -0.26 -1.15
C SER A 104 9.39 0.37 -2.24
N ALA A 105 9.14 -0.33 -3.35
CA ALA A 105 8.26 0.15 -4.41
C ALA A 105 6.81 0.28 -3.92
N VAL A 106 6.30 -0.72 -3.20
CA VAL A 106 4.95 -0.67 -2.59
C VAL A 106 4.85 0.48 -1.58
N ALA A 107 5.84 0.62 -0.70
CA ALA A 107 5.85 1.71 0.28
C ALA A 107 5.82 3.09 -0.39
N ALA A 108 6.62 3.28 -1.45
CA ALA A 108 6.67 4.53 -2.20
C ALA A 108 5.36 4.80 -2.97
N ALA A 109 4.81 3.78 -3.64
CA ALA A 109 3.62 3.90 -4.46
C ALA A 109 2.37 4.24 -3.65
N PHE A 110 2.22 3.61 -2.48
CA PHE A 110 1.06 3.79 -1.61
C PHE A 110 1.29 4.81 -0.48
N GLY A 111 2.50 5.38 -0.35
CA GLY A 111 2.80 6.38 0.67
C GLY A 111 2.66 5.85 2.11
N VAL A 112 2.84 4.55 2.33
CA VAL A 112 2.73 3.89 3.65
C VAL A 112 4.02 3.13 3.97
N PRO A 113 4.44 3.03 5.24
CA PRO A 113 5.64 2.29 5.60
C PRO A 113 5.36 0.78 5.55
N VAL A 114 6.18 0.03 4.82
CA VAL A 114 6.23 -1.44 4.93
C VAL A 114 7.42 -1.83 5.80
N ARG A 115 7.17 -2.55 6.88
CA ARG A 115 8.14 -2.88 7.94
C ARG A 115 8.23 -4.38 8.14
N ASP A 116 9.40 -4.88 8.50
CA ASP A 116 9.55 -6.23 9.03
C ASP A 116 9.30 -6.23 10.54
N TYR A 117 8.55 -7.22 11.02
CA TYR A 117 8.25 -7.42 12.43
C TYR A 117 8.63 -8.83 12.85
N ARG A 118 9.15 -8.98 14.07
CA ARG A 118 9.45 -10.27 14.68
C ARG A 118 8.53 -10.55 15.86
N ILE A 119 7.80 -11.65 15.83
CA ILE A 119 6.90 -12.06 16.91
C ILE A 119 7.72 -12.35 18.18
N ARG A 120 7.34 -11.77 19.32
CA ARG A 120 8.08 -11.93 20.59
C ARG A 120 7.79 -13.22 21.33
N ALA A 121 6.53 -13.64 21.36
CA ALA A 121 6.05 -14.70 22.23
C ALA A 121 4.90 -15.49 21.60
N GLY A 122 4.57 -16.64 22.20
CA GLY A 122 3.53 -17.55 21.70
C GLY A 122 4.07 -18.60 20.72
N VAL A 123 3.16 -19.30 20.07
CA VAL A 123 3.46 -20.43 19.15
C VAL A 123 4.33 -20.05 17.96
N ASP A 124 4.43 -18.75 17.68
CA ASP A 124 5.12 -18.21 16.51
C ASP A 124 6.34 -17.33 16.87
N ALA A 125 6.81 -17.39 18.12
CA ALA A 125 7.92 -16.59 18.57
C ALA A 125 9.15 -16.73 17.64
N GLY A 126 9.78 -15.60 17.31
CA GLY A 126 10.93 -15.54 16.40
C GLY A 126 10.57 -15.42 14.92
N ARG A 127 9.32 -15.69 14.50
CA ARG A 127 8.90 -15.53 13.11
C ARG A 127 8.96 -14.07 12.68
N VAL A 128 9.48 -13.84 11.47
CA VAL A 128 9.49 -12.52 10.80
C VAL A 128 8.35 -12.46 9.79
N PHE A 129 7.65 -11.32 9.74
CA PHE A 129 6.58 -11.04 8.79
C PHE A 129 6.65 -9.56 8.37
N TYR A 130 6.25 -9.23 7.14
CA TYR A 130 6.14 -7.82 6.74
C TYR A 130 4.72 -7.30 6.97
N ALA A 131 4.61 -6.03 7.30
CA ALA A 131 3.32 -5.38 7.52
C ALA A 131 3.42 -3.85 7.35
N SER A 132 2.30 -3.22 7.01
CA SER A 132 2.14 -1.76 7.15
C SER A 132 1.25 -1.45 8.35
N PRO A 133 1.70 -0.62 9.33
CA PRO A 133 0.84 -0.13 10.40
C PRO A 133 -0.24 0.84 9.90
N GLN A 134 -0.14 1.27 8.63
CA GLN A 134 -1.07 2.21 8.01
C GLN A 134 -1.87 1.53 6.89
N GLN A 135 -3.15 1.88 6.80
CA GLN A 135 -4.05 1.48 5.75
C GLN A 135 -3.66 2.19 4.45
N PRO A 136 -3.31 1.48 3.37
CA PRO A 136 -3.13 2.11 2.07
C PRO A 136 -4.46 2.68 1.57
N GLY A 137 -4.40 3.88 0.98
CA GLY A 137 -5.53 4.50 0.31
C GLY A 137 -5.66 4.06 -1.15
N VAL A 138 -6.84 4.31 -1.74
CA VAL A 138 -7.08 4.07 -3.17
C VAL A 138 -6.23 5.05 -4.01
N PRO A 139 -5.47 4.57 -5.00
CA PRO A 139 -4.70 5.46 -5.88
C PRO A 139 -5.61 6.45 -6.64
N PRO A 140 -5.35 7.77 -6.60
CA PRO A 140 -6.21 8.76 -7.26
C PRO A 140 -6.40 8.54 -8.76
N ALA A 141 -5.37 7.99 -9.43
CA ALA A 141 -5.38 7.66 -10.85
C ALA A 141 -6.28 6.46 -11.20
N ALA A 142 -6.53 5.56 -10.24
CA ALA A 142 -7.32 4.35 -10.42
C ALA A 142 -8.67 4.40 -9.67
N ARG A 143 -9.06 5.56 -9.14
CA ARG A 143 -10.25 5.71 -8.27
C ARG A 143 -11.58 5.36 -8.91
N THR A 144 -11.65 5.32 -10.25
CA THR A 144 -12.85 4.94 -11.02
C THR A 144 -12.94 3.42 -11.24
N GLU A 145 -11.86 2.69 -10.97
CA GLU A 145 -11.78 1.23 -11.11
C GLU A 145 -11.66 0.54 -9.75
N VAL A 146 -11.00 1.16 -8.78
CA VAL A 146 -10.73 0.59 -7.46
C VAL A 146 -11.73 1.12 -6.44
N SER A 147 -12.37 0.21 -5.70
CA SER A 147 -13.30 0.51 -4.61
C SER A 147 -12.61 0.47 -3.24
N GLY A 148 -11.51 -0.27 -3.11
CA GLY A 148 -10.79 -0.39 -1.85
C GLY A 148 -9.42 -1.04 -2.01
N VAL A 149 -8.60 -0.89 -0.98
CA VAL A 149 -7.26 -1.49 -0.90
C VAL A 149 -7.17 -2.29 0.38
N GLY A 150 -6.66 -3.52 0.29
CA GLY A 150 -6.45 -4.39 1.43
C GLY A 150 -5.32 -3.89 2.34
N ARG A 151 -5.04 -4.65 3.40
CA ARG A 151 -3.88 -4.38 4.26
C ARG A 151 -2.63 -4.99 3.65
N ILE A 152 -1.49 -4.37 3.89
CA ILE A 152 -0.20 -4.97 3.61
C ILE A 152 0.19 -5.81 4.82
N LEU A 153 0.13 -7.13 4.67
CA LEU A 153 0.53 -8.12 5.66
C LEU A 153 0.97 -9.37 4.90
N SER A 154 2.17 -9.86 5.16
CA SER A 154 2.57 -11.17 4.64
C SER A 154 1.69 -12.25 5.23
N ASP A 155 1.35 -13.26 4.45
CA ASP A 155 0.57 -14.40 4.95
C ASP A 155 1.16 -14.90 6.27
N THR A 156 0.33 -14.90 7.31
CA THR A 156 0.73 -15.26 8.67
C THR A 156 -0.04 -16.53 9.00
N PRO A 157 0.56 -17.73 8.91
CA PRO A 157 -0.20 -19.00 8.98
C PRO A 157 -0.84 -19.35 10.34
N ALA A 158 -1.04 -18.41 11.25
CA ALA A 158 -1.41 -18.70 12.64
C ALA A 158 -2.60 -17.89 13.20
N LEU A 159 -3.26 -17.04 12.40
CA LEU A 159 -4.50 -16.38 12.83
C LEU A 159 -5.77 -17.17 12.52
N THR A 160 -5.67 -18.33 11.89
CA THR A 160 -6.73 -19.34 11.94
C THR A 160 -6.74 -19.99 13.33
N ARG A 161 -7.02 -19.18 14.37
CA ARG A 161 -7.74 -19.71 15.53
C ARG A 161 -9.03 -20.23 14.93
N ARG A 162 -9.07 -21.53 14.62
CA ARG A 162 -10.32 -22.19 14.23
C ARG A 162 -11.33 -21.75 15.30
N PRO A 163 -12.44 -21.09 14.95
CA PRO A 163 -13.51 -20.96 15.93
C PRO A 163 -13.78 -22.36 16.46
N SER A 164 -14.02 -22.50 17.75
CA SER A 164 -14.54 -23.77 18.31
C SER A 164 -15.61 -24.26 17.34
N LEU A 165 -15.44 -25.48 16.82
CA LEU A 165 -16.32 -26.10 15.82
C LEU A 165 -17.77 -25.69 16.11
N PRO A 166 -18.56 -25.24 15.10
CA PRO A 166 -19.97 -25.01 15.32
C PRO A 166 -20.55 -26.29 15.93
N ARG A 167 -21.15 -26.19 17.11
CA ARG A 167 -22.04 -27.23 17.59
C ARG A 167 -23.21 -27.25 16.61
N ASP A 168 -23.27 -28.33 15.84
CA ASP A 168 -24.33 -28.73 14.93
C ASP A 168 -24.53 -27.87 13.67
N VAL A 169 -23.76 -28.17 12.62
CA VAL A 169 -24.29 -28.09 11.25
C VAL A 169 -24.75 -29.51 10.89
N PRO A 170 -26.07 -29.80 10.89
CA PRO A 170 -26.58 -31.10 10.47
C PRO A 170 -26.12 -31.41 9.04
N GLY A 171 -25.59 -32.61 8.85
CA GLY A 171 -25.01 -33.06 7.58
C GLY A 171 -26.05 -33.08 6.44
N GLY A 172 -26.04 -32.04 5.63
CA GLY A 172 -26.78 -31.96 4.37
C GLY A 172 -25.85 -31.45 3.26
N GLY A 173 -24.81 -32.22 2.95
CA GLY A 173 -23.91 -31.93 1.84
C GLY A 173 -24.63 -32.00 0.50
N LEU A 174 -24.29 -31.09 -0.42
CA LEU A 174 -24.79 -31.05 -1.79
C LEU A 174 -24.37 -32.34 -2.53
N THR A 175 -25.35 -33.15 -2.93
CA THR A 175 -25.14 -34.22 -3.91
C THR A 175 -24.79 -33.58 -5.27
N ARG A 176 -23.69 -34.03 -5.88
CA ARG A 176 -23.35 -33.68 -7.27
C ARG A 176 -24.47 -34.16 -8.20
N ALA A 177 -24.98 -33.26 -9.02
CA ALA A 177 -25.73 -33.61 -10.23
C ALA A 177 -24.74 -34.00 -11.35
#